data_AF-A0A0F3QIV2-F1
#
_entry.id   AF-A0A0F3QIV2-F1
#
_cell.length_a   1.000
_cell.length_b   1.000
_cell.length_c   1.000
_cell.angle_alpha   90.00
_cell.angle_beta   90.00
_cell.angle_gamma   90.00
#
_symmetry.space_group_name_H-M   'P 1'
#
loop_
_entity.id
_entity.type
_entity.pdbx_description
1 polymer ?
#
loop_
_entity_poly.entity_id
_entity_poly.type
_entity_poly.pdbx_seq_one_letter_code
_entity_poly.pdbx_strand_id
1 'polypeptide(L)'
;MYFNILKSIYKTGRINFSTIISAGVGYIVIVLVLFNYYDQKIKDAKLLFLNNNYNLILETSLNKFQSLSFRLNTNLQDTNISSNNNYITICKNENCVNYSLYKLQSLLERSIPNFNNVKIELNNNLIYSNAIFENYEMDKIYYLNQDNKLIIRTNINNDYWNKIIKDIKKPLWFMITFLSLTFIAVYYIYQALSKKIEKEYKNKYETAVKECEKLWMTKLWDTEFKKTTDVEIDYLFNQEAAKTTLLNEKDSLDKQDKKLKRSYLERDLYCSIALYNSSNKEEIGKKVN
;
A
#
# COMPACT_ATOMS: atom_id res chain seq x y z
N MET A 1 0.36 6.58 11.80
CA MET A 1 0.86 5.18 11.83
C MET A 1 2.33 5.09 12.25
N TYR A 2 3.27 5.79 11.58
CA TYR A 2 4.70 5.80 11.92
C TYR A 2 5.05 6.28 13.34
N PHE A 3 4.31 7.25 13.88
CA PHE A 3 4.54 7.77 15.24
C PHE A 3 4.30 6.72 16.35
N ASN A 4 3.36 5.81 16.17
CA ASN A 4 3.09 4.76 17.16
C ASN A 4 4.18 3.67 17.14
N ILE A 5 4.77 3.41 15.98
CA ILE A 5 5.89 2.48 15.82
C ILE A 5 7.13 3.06 16.52
N LEU A 6 7.46 4.33 16.26
CA LEU A 6 8.55 5.04 16.95
C LEU A 6 8.35 5.09 18.47
N LYS A 7 7.12 5.35 18.94
CA LYS A 7 6.78 5.39 20.36
C LYS A 7 6.87 4.01 21.03
N SER A 8 6.51 2.93 20.34
CA SER A 8 6.68 1.56 20.83
C SER A 8 8.16 1.19 20.95
N ILE A 9 8.97 1.51 19.94
CA ILE A 9 10.42 1.24 19.93
C ILE A 9 11.11 1.94 21.11
N TYR A 10 10.77 3.21 21.35
CA TYR A 10 11.35 4.00 22.44
C TYR A 10 11.02 3.44 23.83
N LYS A 11 9.86 2.77 23.98
CA LYS A 11 9.36 2.33 25.28
C LYS A 11 9.72 0.89 25.64
N THR A 12 9.85 -0.01 24.65
CA THR A 12 10.05 -1.45 24.90
C THR A 12 11.32 -2.03 24.29
N GLY A 13 12.05 -1.28 23.46
CA GLY A 13 13.24 -1.79 22.76
C GLY A 13 12.96 -2.92 21.76
N ARG A 14 11.69 -3.28 21.53
CA ARG A 14 11.24 -4.32 20.59
C ARG A 14 10.01 -3.85 19.82
N ILE A 15 9.99 -4.13 18.52
CA ILE A 15 8.76 -4.09 17.71
C ILE A 15 8.12 -5.47 17.77
N ASN A 16 6.84 -5.55 18.15
CA ASN A 16 6.08 -6.78 18.04
C ASN A 16 5.92 -7.16 16.57
N PHE A 17 6.10 -8.44 16.23
CA PHE A 17 5.88 -8.98 14.88
C PHE A 17 4.51 -8.57 14.30
N SER A 18 3.49 -8.41 15.15
CA SER A 18 2.17 -7.90 14.80
C SER A 18 2.18 -6.49 14.18
N THR A 19 3.08 -5.61 14.62
CA THR A 19 3.21 -4.23 14.11
C THR A 19 3.75 -4.21 12.68
N ILE A 20 4.69 -5.10 12.34
CA ILE A 20 5.23 -5.22 10.98
C ILE A 20 4.18 -5.78 10.03
N ILE A 21 3.44 -6.82 10.46
CA ILE A 21 2.31 -7.35 9.69
C ILE A 21 1.26 -6.27 9.45
N SER A 22 0.89 -5.49 10.48
CA SER A 22 -0.10 -4.42 10.34
C SER A 22 0.33 -3.34 9.35
N ALA A 23 1.63 -3.02 9.27
CA ALA A 23 2.19 -2.07 8.32
C ALA A 23 2.18 -2.62 6.88
N GLY A 24 2.50 -3.91 6.70
CA GLY A 24 2.42 -4.59 5.40
C GLY A 24 0.99 -4.68 4.87
N VAL A 25 0.02 -5.01 5.73
CA VAL A 25 -1.41 -5.01 5.38
C VAL A 25 -1.87 -3.60 4.99
N GLY A 26 -1.48 -2.58 5.76
CA GLY A 26 -1.78 -1.18 5.43
C GLY A 26 -1.23 -0.75 4.06
N TYR A 27 0.01 -1.15 3.74
CA TYR A 27 0.60 -0.90 2.43
C TYR A 27 -0.21 -1.53 1.29
N ILE A 28 -0.59 -2.81 1.42
CA ILE A 28 -1.39 -3.51 0.40
C ILE A 28 -2.72 -2.80 0.18
N VAL A 29 -3.41 -2.40 1.26
CA VAL A 29 -4.68 -1.67 1.17
C VAL A 29 -4.51 -0.34 0.43
N ILE A 30 -3.46 0.43 0.74
CA ILE A 30 -3.19 1.71 0.06
C ILE A 30 -2.94 1.48 -1.44
N VAL A 31 -2.14 0.48 -1.80
CA VAL A 31 -1.86 0.15 -3.20
C VAL A 31 -3.14 -0.23 -3.94
N LEU A 32 -4.00 -1.07 -3.34
CA LEU A 32 -5.29 -1.45 -3.94
C LEU A 32 -6.23 -0.25 -4.14
N VAL A 33 -6.31 0.65 -3.15
CA VAL A 33 -7.10 1.88 -3.26
C VAL A 33 -6.58 2.75 -4.40
N LEU A 34 -5.27 2.90 -4.54
CA LEU A 34 -4.66 3.63 -5.65
C LEU A 34 -5.00 2.99 -7.00
N PHE A 35 -4.84 1.67 -7.15
CA PHE A 35 -5.21 0.98 -8.40
C PHE A 35 -6.68 1.21 -8.78
N ASN A 36 -7.61 1.02 -7.83
CA ASN A 36 -9.03 1.25 -8.07
C ASN A 36 -9.34 2.69 -8.46
N TYR A 37 -8.71 3.67 -7.80
CA TYR A 37 -8.87 5.09 -8.12
C TYR A 37 -8.43 5.41 -9.55
N TYR A 38 -7.29 4.88 -9.99
CA TYR A 38 -6.79 5.13 -11.34
C TYR A 38 -7.57 4.35 -12.42
N ASP A 39 -8.05 3.15 -12.11
CA ASP A 39 -8.94 2.42 -13.02
C ASP A 39 -10.29 3.12 -13.20
N GLN A 40 -10.84 3.73 -12.13
CA GLN A 40 -12.00 4.61 -12.24
C GLN A 40 -11.71 5.83 -13.12
N LYS A 41 -10.57 6.52 -12.90
CA LYS A 41 -10.16 7.65 -13.75
C LYS A 41 -10.06 7.30 -15.23
N ILE A 42 -9.57 6.11 -15.56
CA ILE A 42 -9.48 5.64 -16.94
C ILE A 42 -10.88 5.48 -17.53
N LYS A 43 -11.81 4.86 -16.79
CA LYS A 43 -13.20 4.69 -17.22
C LYS A 43 -13.90 6.04 -17.43
N ASP A 44 -13.75 6.96 -16.47
CA ASP A 44 -14.34 8.29 -16.53
C ASP A 44 -13.79 9.09 -17.71
N ALA A 45 -12.47 9.05 -17.92
CA ALA A 45 -11.83 9.70 -19.06
C ALA A 45 -12.38 9.14 -20.38
N LYS A 46 -12.51 7.82 -20.50
CA LYS A 46 -13.06 7.17 -21.70
C LYS A 46 -14.45 7.67 -22.03
N LEU A 47 -15.33 7.67 -21.03
CA LEU A 47 -16.71 8.10 -21.15
C LEU A 47 -16.80 9.59 -21.50
N LEU A 48 -15.97 10.43 -20.90
CA LEU A 48 -15.90 11.86 -21.20
C LEU A 48 -15.44 12.12 -22.64
N PHE A 49 -14.40 11.42 -23.12
CA PHE A 49 -13.93 11.53 -24.51
C PHE A 49 -15.00 11.10 -25.52
N LEU A 50 -15.63 9.94 -25.31
CA LEU A 50 -16.69 9.42 -26.18
C LEU A 50 -17.89 10.36 -26.22
N ASN A 51 -18.30 10.91 -25.07
CA ASN A 51 -19.40 11.87 -24.96
C ASN A 51 -19.09 13.19 -25.68
N ASN A 52 -17.90 13.76 -25.48
CA ASN A 52 -17.51 15.00 -26.13
C ASN A 52 -17.50 14.85 -27.66
N ASN A 53 -16.92 13.77 -28.16
CA ASN A 53 -16.91 13.48 -29.59
C ASN A 53 -18.32 13.30 -30.15
N TYR A 54 -19.19 12.58 -29.44
CA TYR A 54 -20.59 12.44 -29.82
C TYR A 54 -21.30 13.79 -29.89
N ASN A 55 -21.13 14.65 -28.88
CA ASN A 55 -21.77 15.97 -28.86
C ASN A 55 -21.33 16.83 -30.04
N LEU A 56 -20.04 16.84 -30.38
CA LEU A 56 -19.50 17.58 -31.54
C LEU A 56 -20.09 17.08 -32.86
N ILE A 57 -20.18 15.76 -33.03
CA ILE A 57 -20.76 15.13 -34.24
C ILE A 57 -22.25 15.43 -34.33
N LEU A 58 -22.97 15.31 -33.20
CA LEU A 58 -24.39 15.59 -33.12
C LEU A 58 -24.67 17.05 -33.47
N GLU A 59 -23.96 18.00 -32.85
CA GLU A 59 -24.12 19.43 -33.10
C GLU A 59 -23.87 19.77 -34.58
N THR A 60 -22.80 19.25 -35.16
CA THR A 60 -22.48 19.45 -36.59
C THR A 60 -23.59 18.92 -37.48
N SER A 61 -24.13 17.73 -37.15
CA SER A 61 -25.23 17.12 -37.89
C SER A 61 -26.52 17.94 -37.76
N LEU A 62 -26.88 18.36 -36.55
CA LEU A 62 -28.09 19.13 -36.27
C LEU A 62 -28.05 20.50 -36.93
N ASN A 63 -26.94 21.23 -36.83
CA ASN A 63 -26.74 22.51 -37.50
C ASN A 63 -26.96 22.37 -39.01
N LYS A 64 -26.51 21.24 -39.60
CA LYS A 64 -26.74 20.98 -41.01
C LYS A 64 -28.21 20.69 -41.31
N PHE A 65 -28.88 19.82 -40.57
CA PHE A 65 -30.30 19.52 -40.79
C PHE A 65 -31.20 20.73 -40.59
N GLN A 66 -30.92 21.56 -39.57
CA GLN A 66 -31.60 22.83 -39.34
C GLN A 66 -31.39 23.79 -40.52
N SER A 67 -30.16 23.92 -41.02
CA SER A 67 -29.87 24.78 -42.18
C SER A 67 -30.64 24.36 -43.44
N LEU A 68 -30.91 23.06 -43.60
CA LEU A 68 -31.67 22.54 -44.74
C LEU A 68 -33.17 22.74 -44.55
N SER A 69 -33.68 22.56 -43.32
CA SER A 69 -35.08 22.83 -42.96
C SER A 69 -35.42 24.32 -43.15
N PHE A 70 -34.50 25.21 -42.78
CA PHE A 70 -34.67 26.64 -42.99
C PHE A 70 -34.80 27.02 -44.46
N ARG A 71 -34.12 26.32 -45.38
CA ARG A 71 -34.29 26.53 -46.84
C ARG A 71 -35.70 26.20 -47.35
N LEU A 72 -36.42 25.36 -46.60
CA LEU A 72 -37.82 25.02 -46.85
C LEU A 72 -38.79 25.91 -46.06
N ASN A 73 -38.30 26.98 -45.41
CA ASN A 73 -39.06 27.84 -44.49
C ASN A 73 -39.82 27.03 -43.43
N THR A 74 -39.16 26.04 -42.83
CA THR A 74 -39.76 25.16 -41.84
C THR A 74 -38.82 24.79 -40.70
N ASN A 75 -39.41 24.35 -39.60
CA ASN A 75 -38.69 23.74 -38.50
C ASN A 75 -38.35 22.29 -38.83
N LEU A 76 -37.27 21.80 -38.21
CA LEU A 76 -36.81 20.42 -38.34
C LEU A 76 -37.89 19.41 -37.91
N GLN A 77 -38.70 19.76 -36.90
CA GLN A 77 -39.74 18.87 -36.37
C GLN A 77 -40.81 18.52 -37.41
N ASP A 78 -41.10 19.42 -38.35
CA ASP A 78 -42.17 19.27 -39.35
C ASP A 78 -41.67 18.65 -40.67
N THR A 79 -40.42 18.18 -40.70
CA THR A 79 -39.79 17.66 -41.93
C THR A 79 -39.65 16.16 -41.90
N ASN A 80 -39.83 15.55 -43.07
CA ASN A 80 -39.48 14.16 -43.29
C ASN A 80 -38.06 14.10 -43.88
N ILE A 81 -37.19 13.27 -43.30
CA ILE A 81 -35.79 13.16 -43.67
C ILE A 81 -35.53 11.73 -44.14
N SER A 82 -35.17 11.59 -45.41
CA SER A 82 -34.73 10.32 -45.95
C SER A 82 -33.30 10.42 -46.44
N SER A 83 -32.61 9.29 -46.51
CA SER A 83 -31.32 9.20 -47.18
C SER A 83 -31.31 8.03 -48.13
N ASN A 84 -30.72 8.25 -49.29
CA ASN A 84 -30.34 7.22 -50.25
C ASN A 84 -28.81 7.18 -50.38
N ASN A 85 -28.27 6.36 -51.29
CA ASN A 85 -26.82 6.16 -51.42
C ASN A 85 -26.00 7.44 -51.65
N ASN A 86 -26.59 8.51 -52.22
CA ASN A 86 -25.85 9.70 -52.64
C ASN A 86 -26.34 11.00 -51.99
N TYR A 87 -27.56 11.01 -51.46
CA TYR A 87 -28.25 12.20 -51.02
C TYR A 87 -29.02 11.97 -49.73
N ILE A 88 -29.10 13.04 -48.94
CA ILE A 88 -30.10 13.24 -47.91
C ILE A 88 -31.17 14.14 -48.51
N THR A 89 -32.41 13.70 -48.44
CA THR A 89 -33.58 14.42 -48.91
C THR A 89 -34.39 14.85 -47.70
N ILE A 90 -34.63 16.15 -47.59
CA ILE A 90 -35.52 16.72 -46.57
C ILE A 90 -36.74 17.27 -47.29
N CYS A 91 -37.92 16.87 -46.86
CA CYS A 91 -39.18 17.26 -47.47
C CYS A 91 -40.13 17.87 -46.44
N LYS A 92 -40.94 18.82 -46.90
CA LYS A 92 -42.17 19.26 -46.25
C LYS A 92 -43.24 19.38 -47.31
N ASN A 93 -44.35 18.65 -47.13
CA ASN A 93 -45.38 18.51 -48.16
C ASN A 93 -44.72 18.05 -49.48
N GLU A 94 -44.94 18.76 -50.58
CA GLU A 94 -44.34 18.46 -51.90
C GLU A 94 -42.97 19.13 -52.13
N ASN A 95 -42.52 20.01 -51.23
CA ASN A 95 -41.27 20.73 -51.38
C ASN A 95 -40.11 19.96 -50.72
N CYS A 96 -39.12 19.59 -51.53
CA CYS A 96 -37.96 18.84 -51.06
C CYS A 96 -36.63 19.55 -51.39
N VAL A 97 -35.67 19.44 -50.48
CA VAL A 97 -34.29 19.86 -50.68
C VAL A 97 -33.39 18.63 -50.59
N ASN A 98 -32.58 18.43 -51.62
CA ASN A 98 -31.58 17.38 -51.67
C ASN A 98 -30.21 17.94 -51.26
N TYR A 99 -29.48 17.19 -50.44
CA TYR A 99 -28.13 17.49 -50.01
C TYR A 99 -27.22 16.29 -50.23
N SER A 100 -26.11 16.50 -50.94
CA SER A 100 -25.16 15.42 -51.22
C SER A 100 -24.54 14.87 -49.94
N LEU A 101 -24.54 13.55 -49.81
CA LEU A 101 -23.89 12.85 -48.70
C LEU A 101 -22.40 13.18 -48.65
N TYR A 102 -21.69 13.20 -49.78
CA TYR A 102 -20.27 13.57 -49.82
C TYR A 102 -19.98 14.94 -49.19
N LYS A 103 -20.87 15.92 -49.38
CA LYS A 103 -20.72 17.24 -48.76
C LYS A 103 -20.92 17.18 -47.24
N LEU A 104 -21.87 16.37 -46.77
CA LEU A 104 -22.06 16.13 -45.34
C LEU A 104 -20.84 15.40 -44.74
N GLN A 105 -20.37 14.35 -45.40
CA GLN A 105 -19.21 13.57 -44.98
C GLN A 105 -17.98 14.45 -44.80
N SER A 106 -17.69 15.33 -45.76
CA SER A 106 -16.56 16.27 -45.65
C SER A 106 -16.68 17.25 -44.47
N LEU A 107 -17.91 17.68 -44.12
CA LEU A 107 -18.14 18.51 -42.93
C LEU A 107 -17.92 17.70 -41.64
N LEU A 108 -18.42 16.47 -41.61
CA LEU A 108 -18.27 15.58 -40.46
C LEU A 108 -16.82 15.18 -40.24
N GLU A 109 -16.08 14.86 -41.29
CA GLU A 109 -14.63 14.56 -41.23
C GLU A 109 -13.83 15.66 -40.55
N ARG A 110 -14.16 16.93 -40.84
CA ARG A 110 -13.49 18.08 -40.19
C ARG A 110 -13.79 18.18 -38.69
N SER A 111 -14.93 17.65 -38.25
CA SER A 111 -15.36 17.66 -36.85
C SER A 111 -14.90 16.43 -36.07
N ILE A 112 -14.44 15.38 -36.75
CA ILE A 112 -14.08 14.10 -36.15
C ILE A 112 -12.56 14.01 -36.01
N PRO A 113 -12.03 13.89 -34.79
CA PRO A 113 -10.60 13.69 -34.59
C PRO A 113 -10.12 12.39 -35.26
N ASN A 114 -8.91 12.42 -35.84
CA ASN A 114 -8.31 11.29 -36.57
C ASN A 114 -8.16 9.99 -35.75
N PHE A 115 -8.21 10.09 -34.43
CA PHE A 115 -8.11 8.95 -33.51
C PHE A 115 -9.48 8.37 -33.11
N ASN A 116 -10.59 8.89 -33.64
CA ASN A 116 -11.94 8.47 -33.31
C ASN A 116 -12.58 7.76 -34.50
N ASN A 117 -13.02 6.53 -34.29
CA ASN A 117 -13.79 5.76 -35.25
C ASN A 117 -15.28 6.05 -35.03
N VAL A 118 -15.99 6.33 -36.11
CA VAL A 118 -17.38 6.82 -36.07
C VAL A 118 -18.20 6.15 -37.16
N LYS A 119 -19.44 5.78 -36.81
CA LYS A 119 -20.49 5.42 -37.77
C LYS A 119 -21.74 6.24 -37.47
N ILE A 120 -22.26 6.90 -38.49
CA ILE A 120 -23.46 7.74 -38.41
C ILE A 120 -24.51 7.17 -39.35
N GLU A 121 -25.69 6.93 -38.82
CA GLU A 121 -26.85 6.47 -39.57
C GLU A 121 -28.04 7.38 -39.34
N LEU A 122 -28.83 7.62 -40.38
CA LEU A 122 -30.12 8.28 -40.29
C LEU A 122 -31.19 7.27 -40.67
N ASN A 123 -32.17 7.04 -39.80
CA ASN A 123 -33.25 6.07 -40.04
C ASN A 123 -32.72 4.68 -40.41
N ASN A 124 -31.58 4.29 -39.80
CA ASN A 124 -30.81 3.07 -40.07
C ASN A 124 -30.09 3.02 -41.43
N ASN A 125 -30.13 4.08 -42.24
CA ASN A 125 -29.34 4.19 -43.46
C ASN A 125 -27.99 4.83 -43.16
N LEU A 126 -26.92 4.24 -43.68
CA LEU A 126 -25.56 4.74 -43.47
C LEU A 126 -25.36 6.11 -44.14
N ILE A 127 -24.95 7.10 -43.35
CA ILE A 127 -24.56 8.43 -43.85
C ILE A 127 -23.05 8.52 -43.98
N TYR A 128 -22.33 8.09 -42.94
CA TYR A 128 -20.90 8.26 -42.85
C TYR A 128 -20.29 7.17 -41.97
N SER A 129 -19.13 6.68 -42.40
CA SER A 129 -18.22 5.92 -41.55
C SER A 129 -16.79 6.21 -41.95
N ASN A 130 -15.89 6.35 -40.98
CA ASN A 130 -14.45 6.44 -41.25
C ASN A 130 -13.70 5.14 -40.97
N ALA A 131 -14.42 4.09 -40.54
CA ALA A 131 -13.81 2.82 -40.23
C ALA A 131 -14.79 1.65 -40.48
N ILE A 132 -14.22 0.47 -40.77
CA ILE A 132 -14.96 -0.78 -40.91
C ILE A 132 -14.69 -1.58 -39.65
N PHE A 133 -15.42 -1.32 -38.56
CA PHE A 133 -15.24 -2.11 -37.35
C PHE A 133 -16.57 -2.44 -36.68
N GLU A 134 -16.68 -3.71 -36.29
CA GLU A 134 -17.62 -4.19 -35.29
C GLU A 134 -17.05 -3.83 -33.91
N ASN A 135 -17.92 -3.63 -32.90
CA ASN A 135 -17.57 -3.23 -31.52
C ASN A 135 -17.36 -1.73 -31.30
N TYR A 136 -18.39 -0.92 -31.57
CA TYR A 136 -18.44 0.46 -31.07
C TYR A 136 -18.64 0.48 -29.55
N GLU A 137 -17.93 1.39 -28.88
CA GLU A 137 -17.91 1.47 -27.41
C GLU A 137 -19.07 2.32 -26.87
N MET A 138 -19.57 3.24 -27.69
CA MET A 138 -20.75 4.04 -27.38
C MET A 138 -21.70 4.05 -28.58
N ASP A 139 -22.96 3.72 -28.32
CA ASP A 139 -24.06 3.84 -29.28
C ASP A 139 -25.13 4.75 -28.68
N LYS A 140 -25.44 5.85 -29.37
CA LYS A 140 -26.47 6.78 -28.95
C LYS A 140 -27.42 7.08 -30.10
N ILE A 141 -28.70 7.06 -29.77
CA ILE A 141 -29.79 7.41 -30.67
C ILE A 141 -30.30 8.78 -30.26
N TYR A 142 -30.33 9.70 -31.22
CA TYR A 142 -30.96 11.00 -31.09
C TYR A 142 -32.21 11.06 -31.98
N TYR A 143 -33.35 11.39 -31.41
CA TYR A 143 -34.60 11.53 -32.16
C TYR A 143 -34.69 12.97 -32.68
N LEU A 144 -34.63 13.14 -34.00
CA LEU A 144 -34.80 14.43 -34.66
C LEU A 144 -36.27 14.87 -34.58
N ASN A 145 -37.19 13.92 -34.74
CA ASN A 145 -38.63 14.03 -34.49
C ASN A 145 -39.23 12.63 -34.29
N GLN A 146 -40.56 12.49 -34.42
CA GLN A 146 -41.25 11.21 -34.23
C GLN A 146 -40.84 10.14 -35.26
N ASP A 147 -40.52 10.56 -36.49
CA ASP A 147 -40.25 9.66 -37.61
C ASP A 147 -38.75 9.49 -37.91
N ASN A 148 -37.94 10.46 -37.48
CA ASN A 148 -36.53 10.55 -37.86
C ASN A 148 -35.61 10.38 -36.65
N LYS A 149 -34.66 9.45 -36.76
CA LYS A 149 -33.62 9.18 -35.76
C LYS A 149 -32.23 9.22 -36.37
N LEU A 150 -31.30 9.85 -35.65
CA LEU A 150 -29.88 9.86 -35.93
C LEU A 150 -29.18 8.94 -34.94
N ILE A 151 -28.47 7.94 -35.46
CA ILE A 151 -27.71 6.97 -34.67
C ILE A 151 -26.24 7.31 -34.86
N ILE A 152 -25.54 7.58 -33.76
CA ILE A 152 -24.11 7.88 -33.76
C ILE A 152 -23.42 6.83 -32.90
N ARG A 153 -22.55 6.06 -33.53
CA ARG A 153 -21.70 5.07 -32.85
C ARG A 153 -20.26 5.54 -32.89
N THR A 154 -19.59 5.53 -31.74
CA THR A 154 -18.21 6.01 -31.60
C THR A 154 -17.33 5.00 -30.87
N ASN A 155 -16.05 4.99 -31.23
CA ASN A 155 -15.01 4.17 -30.64
C ASN A 155 -13.67 4.91 -30.74
N ILE A 156 -12.83 4.81 -29.71
CA ILE A 156 -11.50 5.40 -29.72
C ILE A 156 -10.50 4.40 -30.32
N ASN A 157 -9.64 4.86 -31.23
CA ASN A 157 -8.55 4.05 -31.74
C ASN A 157 -7.70 3.50 -30.58
N ASN A 158 -7.46 2.19 -30.58
CA ASN A 158 -6.76 1.49 -29.50
C ASN A 158 -5.35 2.04 -29.24
N ASP A 159 -4.61 2.45 -30.27
CA ASP A 159 -3.27 3.01 -30.11
C ASP A 159 -3.29 4.35 -29.37
N TYR A 160 -4.29 5.18 -29.67
CA TYR A 160 -4.49 6.45 -28.98
C TYR A 160 -4.97 6.23 -27.56
N TRP A 161 -5.91 5.30 -27.36
CA TRP A 161 -6.42 4.96 -26.04
C TRP A 161 -5.33 4.41 -25.11
N ASN A 162 -4.44 3.57 -25.64
CA ASN A 162 -3.30 3.04 -24.90
C ASN A 162 -2.32 4.14 -24.46
N LYS A 163 -2.15 5.21 -25.25
CA LYS A 163 -1.35 6.38 -24.84
C LYS A 163 -2.00 7.10 -23.66
N ILE A 164 -3.30 7.38 -23.73
CA ILE A 164 -4.04 8.01 -22.63
C ILE A 164 -3.96 7.17 -21.34
N ILE A 165 -4.15 5.85 -21.44
CA ILE A 165 -4.02 4.95 -20.28
C ILE A 165 -2.63 5.07 -19.66
N LYS A 166 -1.56 5.08 -20.47
CA LYS A 166 -0.19 5.21 -19.97
C LYS A 166 0.01 6.54 -19.24
N ASP A 167 -0.50 7.63 -19.80
CA ASP A 167 -0.37 8.96 -19.19
C ASP A 167 -1.13 9.04 -17.86
N ILE A 168 -2.34 8.47 -17.78
CA ILE A 168 -3.12 8.39 -16.54
C ILE A 168 -2.42 7.50 -15.50
N LYS A 169 -1.82 6.38 -15.91
CA LYS A 169 -1.13 5.44 -15.00
C LYS A 169 0.28 5.88 -14.59
N LYS A 170 0.90 6.83 -15.28
CA LYS A 170 2.25 7.35 -14.94
C LYS A 170 2.37 7.81 -13.48
N PRO A 171 1.48 8.65 -12.93
CA PRO A 171 1.53 9.04 -11.52
C PRO A 171 1.24 7.89 -10.55
N LEU A 172 0.43 6.89 -10.93
CA LEU A 172 0.22 5.67 -10.13
C LEU A 172 1.54 4.94 -9.91
N TRP A 173 2.29 4.69 -10.99
CA TRP A 173 3.58 4.02 -10.90
C TRP A 173 4.57 4.79 -10.04
N PHE A 174 4.61 6.12 -10.15
CA PHE A 174 5.44 6.98 -9.31
C PHE A 174 5.07 6.87 -7.82
N MET A 175 3.78 6.86 -7.49
CA MET A 175 3.33 6.72 -6.10
C MET A 175 3.66 5.33 -5.53
N ILE A 176 3.47 4.26 -6.32
CA ILE A 176 3.81 2.90 -5.90
C ILE A 176 5.32 2.75 -5.67
N THR A 177 6.16 3.27 -6.56
CA THR A 177 7.62 3.19 -6.39
C THR A 177 8.09 4.01 -5.20
N PHE A 178 7.53 5.20 -4.98
CA PHE A 178 7.82 6.02 -3.80
C PHE A 178 7.41 5.31 -2.50
N LEU A 179 6.21 4.75 -2.43
CA LEU A 179 5.74 3.99 -1.26
C LEU A 179 6.60 2.74 -1.01
N SER A 180 7.00 2.05 -2.07
CA SER A 180 7.89 0.88 -1.98
C SER A 180 9.27 1.27 -1.42
N LEU A 181 9.88 2.32 -1.97
CA LEU A 181 11.19 2.81 -1.55
C LEU A 181 11.18 3.32 -0.10
N THR A 182 10.13 4.05 0.30
CA THR A 182 9.99 4.52 1.68
C THR A 182 9.80 3.35 2.65
N PHE A 183 9.03 2.32 2.29
CA PHE A 183 8.90 1.12 3.11
C PHE A 183 10.23 0.39 3.29
N ILE A 184 11.00 0.22 2.21
CA ILE A 184 12.35 -0.38 2.24
C ILE A 184 13.31 0.46 3.10
N ALA A 185 13.32 1.78 2.92
CA ALA A 185 14.18 2.69 3.69
C ALA A 185 13.90 2.61 5.19
N VAL A 186 12.61 2.61 5.58
CA VAL A 186 12.20 2.47 6.99
C VAL A 186 12.67 1.14 7.57
N TYR A 187 12.58 0.05 6.80
CA TYR A 187 13.06 -1.27 7.22
C TYR A 187 14.58 -1.28 7.49
N TYR A 188 15.39 -0.68 6.62
CA TYR A 188 16.84 -0.60 6.81
C TYR A 188 17.23 0.34 7.97
N ILE A 189 16.60 1.50 8.09
CA ILE A 189 16.81 2.42 9.22
C ILE A 189 16.49 1.69 10.54
N TYR A 190 15.41 0.91 10.57
CA TYR A 190 15.07 0.09 11.71
C TYR A 190 16.13 -0.96 12.03
N GLN A 191 16.63 -1.71 11.05
CA GLN A 191 17.71 -2.68 11.27
C GLN A 191 18.96 -2.01 11.86
N ALA A 192 19.31 -0.81 11.39
CA ALA A 192 20.46 -0.08 11.90
C ALA A 192 20.24 0.39 13.35
N LEU A 193 19.08 0.97 13.65
CA LEU A 193 18.76 1.45 15.00
C LEU A 193 18.62 0.31 16.01
N SER A 194 17.95 -0.78 15.65
CA SER A 194 17.81 -1.96 16.52
C SER A 194 19.17 -2.57 16.88
N LYS A 195 20.09 -2.73 15.92
CA LYS A 195 21.46 -3.18 16.19
C LYS A 195 22.22 -2.25 17.14
N LYS A 196 22.05 -0.93 16.99
CA LYS A 196 22.71 0.06 17.86
C LYS A 196 22.14 0.00 19.29
N ILE A 197 20.83 -0.05 19.43
CA ILE A 197 20.14 -0.15 20.73
C ILE A 197 20.50 -1.48 21.41
N GLU A 198 20.50 -2.60 20.69
CA GLU A 198 20.88 -3.90 21.23
C GLU A 198 22.34 -3.90 21.73
N LYS A 199 23.25 -3.27 20.99
CA LYS A 199 24.65 -3.11 21.41
C LYS A 199 24.79 -2.23 22.65
N GLU A 200 24.10 -1.10 22.72
CA GLU A 200 24.11 -0.23 23.90
C GLU A 200 23.49 -0.90 25.13
N TYR A 201 22.37 -1.60 24.97
CA TYR A 201 21.74 -2.38 26.04
C TYR A 201 22.65 -3.49 26.54
N LYS A 202 23.26 -4.26 25.64
CA LYS A 202 24.19 -5.34 26.01
C LYS A 202 25.39 -4.78 26.79
N ASN A 203 26.00 -3.69 26.31
CA ASN A 203 27.11 -3.04 27.00
C ASN A 203 26.71 -2.54 28.40
N LYS A 204 25.53 -1.91 28.54
CA LYS A 204 25.05 -1.40 29.83
C LYS A 204 24.80 -2.53 30.83
N TYR A 205 24.23 -3.65 30.38
CA TYR A 205 24.03 -4.83 31.23
C TYR A 205 25.34 -5.52 31.60
N GLU A 206 26.26 -5.71 30.66
CA GLU A 206 27.59 -6.29 30.96
C GLU A 206 28.38 -5.42 31.95
N THR A 207 28.28 -4.09 31.84
CA THR A 207 28.92 -3.17 32.78
C THR A 207 28.28 -3.26 34.17
N ALA A 208 26.95 -3.26 34.25
CA ALA A 208 26.23 -3.39 35.53
C ALA A 208 26.46 -4.75 36.22
N VAL A 209 26.57 -5.85 35.45
CA VAL A 209 26.90 -7.18 35.98
C VAL A 209 28.31 -7.19 36.56
N LYS A 210 29.31 -6.62 35.86
CA LYS A 210 30.68 -6.51 36.38
C LYS A 210 30.78 -5.63 37.63
N GLU A 211 30.01 -4.55 37.69
CA GLU A 211 29.94 -3.70 38.88
C GLU A 211 29.29 -4.42 40.06
N CYS A 212 28.23 -5.19 39.82
CA CYS A 212 27.65 -6.06 40.84
C CYS A 212 28.65 -7.13 41.29
N GLU A 213 29.29 -7.85 40.36
CA GLU A 213 30.29 -8.86 40.68
C GLU A 213 31.42 -8.28 41.55
N LYS A 214 31.91 -7.09 41.21
CA LYS A 214 32.91 -6.38 42.02
C LYS A 214 32.39 -6.04 43.42
N LEU A 215 31.19 -5.47 43.54
CA LEU A 215 30.56 -5.17 44.83
C LEU A 215 30.36 -6.43 45.69
N TRP A 216 29.96 -7.53 45.07
CA TRP A 216 29.71 -8.80 45.74
C TRP A 216 31.01 -9.43 46.23
N MET A 217 32.06 -9.42 45.40
CA MET A 217 33.39 -9.87 45.80
C MET A 217 33.92 -9.04 46.96
N THR A 218 33.85 -7.71 46.90
CA THR A 218 34.29 -6.86 48.02
C THR A 218 33.51 -7.15 49.29
N LYS A 219 32.19 -7.35 49.19
CA LYS A 219 31.36 -7.65 50.34
C LYS A 219 31.66 -9.03 50.93
N LEU A 220 31.84 -10.07 50.11
CA LEU A 220 32.28 -11.42 50.52
C LEU A 220 33.61 -11.34 51.29
N TRP A 221 34.61 -10.65 50.72
CA TRP A 221 35.90 -10.41 51.37
C TRP A 221 35.74 -9.67 52.71
N ASP A 222 34.93 -8.62 52.77
CA ASP A 222 34.69 -7.87 54.01
C ASP A 222 33.84 -8.64 55.05
N THR A 223 32.97 -9.58 54.64
CA THR A 223 32.14 -10.36 55.57
C THR A 223 32.79 -11.66 56.05
N GLU A 224 33.57 -12.34 55.21
CA GLU A 224 34.24 -13.60 55.58
C GLU A 224 35.58 -13.37 56.27
N PHE A 225 36.36 -12.35 55.89
CA PHE A 225 37.69 -12.14 56.49
C PHE A 225 37.73 -11.18 57.67
N LYS A 226 36.67 -10.41 57.91
CA LYS A 226 36.64 -9.41 59.00
C LYS A 226 35.91 -9.89 60.27
N LYS A 227 35.28 -11.08 60.22
CA LYS A 227 34.46 -11.61 61.32
C LYS A 227 35.03 -12.87 61.99
N THR A 228 36.07 -13.46 61.43
CA THR A 228 36.86 -14.53 62.04
C THR A 228 38.24 -13.97 62.34
N THR A 229 38.43 -13.52 63.57
CA THR A 229 39.73 -13.27 64.18
C THR A 229 40.68 -14.44 63.89
N ASP A 230 41.88 -14.12 63.39
CA ASP A 230 42.96 -14.98 62.89
C ASP A 230 43.34 -16.21 63.74
N VAL A 231 42.86 -16.33 64.99
CA VAL A 231 43.18 -17.43 65.91
C VAL A 231 42.43 -18.73 65.58
N GLU A 232 41.20 -18.64 65.06
CA GLU A 232 40.37 -19.82 64.79
C GLU A 232 40.69 -20.44 63.42
N ILE A 233 41.15 -19.62 62.47
CA ILE A 233 41.65 -20.07 61.17
C ILE A 233 43.02 -20.75 61.33
N ASP A 234 43.93 -20.24 62.16
CA ASP A 234 45.21 -20.92 62.47
C ASP A 234 44.98 -22.24 63.23
N TYR A 235 43.98 -22.30 64.12
CA TYR A 235 43.61 -23.54 64.80
C TYR A 235 43.06 -24.58 63.81
N LEU A 236 42.16 -24.17 62.90
CA LEU A 236 41.58 -25.04 61.88
C LEU A 236 42.61 -25.45 60.81
N PHE A 237 43.52 -24.56 60.41
CA PHE A 237 44.63 -24.88 59.50
C PHE A 237 45.62 -25.88 60.12
N ASN A 238 45.96 -25.72 61.41
CA ASN A 238 46.80 -26.70 62.10
C ASN A 238 46.06 -28.06 62.28
N GLN A 239 44.75 -28.04 62.48
CA GLN A 239 43.92 -29.25 62.55
C GLN A 239 43.79 -29.95 61.18
N GLU A 240 43.68 -29.19 60.08
CA GLU A 240 43.65 -29.74 58.71
C GLU A 240 45.04 -30.17 58.22
N ALA A 241 46.11 -29.47 58.60
CA ALA A 241 47.50 -29.90 58.38
C ALA A 241 47.82 -31.22 59.11
N ALA A 242 47.24 -31.43 60.30
CA ALA A 242 47.32 -32.69 61.04
C ALA A 242 46.41 -33.80 60.46
N LYS A 243 45.38 -33.46 59.68
CA LYS A 243 44.51 -34.43 58.97
C LYS A 243 45.05 -34.82 57.59
N THR A 244 45.75 -33.92 56.92
CA THR A 244 46.38 -34.16 55.60
C THR A 244 47.61 -35.06 55.65
N THR A 245 48.07 -35.47 56.84
CA THR A 245 49.11 -36.49 57.02
C THR A 245 48.58 -37.93 57.01
N LEU A 246 47.25 -38.18 56.95
CA LEU A 246 46.73 -39.53 57.20
C LEU A 246 45.81 -40.18 56.16
N LEU A 247 45.22 -39.51 55.17
CA LEU A 247 44.30 -40.21 54.25
C LEU A 247 44.49 -39.78 52.80
N ASN A 248 45.43 -40.51 52.18
CA ASN A 248 45.43 -40.83 50.76
C ASN A 248 44.07 -41.38 50.32
N GLU A 249 43.72 -41.00 49.09
CA GLU A 249 42.75 -41.63 48.18
C GLU A 249 41.27 -41.24 48.24
N LYS A 250 40.90 -40.58 47.13
CA LYS A 250 39.65 -40.64 46.36
C LYS A 250 38.40 -40.04 46.97
N ASP A 251 37.85 -39.03 46.28
CA ASP A 251 36.66 -39.33 45.49
C ASP A 251 36.36 -38.32 44.38
N SER A 252 35.95 -38.89 43.25
CA SER A 252 35.18 -38.27 42.18
C SER A 252 33.77 -37.93 42.66
N LEU A 253 33.15 -36.86 42.13
CA LEU A 253 31.77 -36.93 41.62
C LEU A 253 31.37 -35.66 40.88
N ASP A 254 31.70 -35.72 39.60
CA ASP A 254 31.09 -34.98 38.51
C ASP A 254 29.62 -35.42 38.33
N LYS A 255 28.67 -34.47 38.39
CA LYS A 255 27.31 -34.46 37.80
C LYS A 255 26.31 -33.64 38.62
N GLN A 256 26.11 -32.36 38.26
CA GLN A 256 24.80 -31.72 38.49
C GLN A 256 24.50 -30.48 37.64
N ASP A 257 24.92 -30.41 36.37
CA ASP A 257 24.81 -29.18 35.58
C ASP A 257 23.86 -29.23 34.37
N LYS A 258 22.62 -29.70 34.56
CA LYS A 258 21.59 -29.73 33.49
C LYS A 258 20.16 -29.35 33.90
N LYS A 259 19.99 -28.45 34.88
CA LYS A 259 18.64 -28.00 35.29
C LYS A 259 18.55 -26.50 35.61
N LEU A 260 19.04 -25.62 34.73
CA LEU A 260 18.91 -24.17 34.93
C LEU A 260 18.78 -23.35 33.62
N LYS A 261 17.84 -23.76 32.76
CA LYS A 261 17.38 -22.93 31.63
C LYS A 261 15.86 -22.96 31.52
N ARG A 262 15.17 -22.15 32.32
CA ARG A 262 13.80 -21.61 32.10
C ARG A 262 13.30 -20.86 33.34
N SER A 263 13.72 -19.60 33.52
CA SER A 263 12.99 -18.61 34.33
C SER A 263 13.69 -17.24 34.29
N TYR A 264 13.70 -16.58 33.13
CA TYR A 264 14.07 -15.16 33.07
C TYR A 264 13.18 -14.43 32.06
N LEU A 265 11.93 -14.24 32.46
CA LEU A 265 11.03 -13.24 31.93
C LEU A 265 10.26 -12.69 33.13
N GLU A 266 10.34 -11.36 33.30
CA GLU A 266 9.63 -10.54 34.28
C GLU A 266 10.07 -10.68 35.75
N ARG A 267 11.12 -9.94 36.16
CA ARG A 267 11.17 -9.29 37.48
C ARG A 267 11.95 -7.97 37.40
N ASP A 268 11.38 -6.95 38.02
CA ASP A 268 12.07 -5.71 38.38
C ASP A 268 13.34 -6.00 39.19
N LEU A 269 14.38 -5.18 38.97
CA LEU A 269 15.71 -5.37 39.54
C LEU A 269 15.69 -5.37 41.08
N TYR A 270 15.96 -6.54 41.65
CA TYR A 270 16.46 -6.70 43.02
C TYR A 270 17.74 -7.53 42.97
N CYS A 271 18.84 -7.03 43.53
CA CYS A 271 19.99 -7.85 43.86
C CYS A 271 19.63 -8.67 45.11
N SER A 272 18.95 -9.81 44.94
CA SER A 272 18.67 -10.74 46.03
C SER A 272 19.67 -11.89 46.01
N ILE A 273 20.30 -12.16 47.15
CA ILE A 273 21.05 -13.38 47.41
C ILE A 273 20.05 -14.45 47.85
N ALA A 274 20.01 -15.60 47.19
CA ALA A 274 19.47 -16.81 47.78
C ALA A 274 20.63 -17.55 48.47
N LEU A 275 20.81 -17.33 49.77
CA LEU A 275 21.74 -18.13 50.57
C LEU A 275 21.04 -19.47 50.84
N TYR A 276 21.53 -20.53 50.20
CA TYR A 276 21.16 -21.89 50.58
C TYR A 276 21.88 -22.23 51.88
N ASN A 277 21.20 -22.02 53.01
CA ASN A 277 21.55 -22.71 54.24
C ASN A 277 20.81 -24.04 54.25
N SER A 278 21.51 -25.17 54.34
CA SER A 278 20.90 -26.50 54.37
C SER A 278 20.12 -26.79 55.67
N SER A 279 19.88 -25.76 56.50
CA SER A 279 19.00 -25.84 57.65
C SER A 279 18.25 -24.51 57.86
N ASN A 280 16.93 -24.60 57.83
CA ASN A 280 15.89 -23.59 58.13
C ASN A 280 15.61 -22.47 57.11
N LYS A 281 14.35 -22.44 56.65
CA LYS A 281 13.72 -21.41 55.83
C LYS A 281 13.50 -20.14 56.65
N GLU A 282 14.03 -19.01 56.18
CA GLU A 282 13.46 -17.69 56.44
C GLU A 282 13.77 -16.75 55.25
N GLU A 283 12.72 -16.35 54.51
CA GLU A 283 12.78 -15.24 53.54
C GLU A 283 12.64 -13.93 54.32
N ILE A 284 13.64 -13.05 54.26
CA ILE A 284 13.51 -11.67 54.75
C ILE A 284 13.52 -10.73 53.55
N GLY A 285 12.33 -10.34 53.09
CA GLY A 285 12.14 -9.20 52.21
C GLY A 285 12.17 -7.90 53.01
N LYS A 286 13.03 -6.95 52.64
CA LYS A 286 12.98 -5.58 53.15
C LYS A 286 12.69 -4.61 52.00
N LYS A 287 11.55 -3.93 52.10
CA LYS A 287 11.16 -2.80 51.25
C LYS A 287 12.03 -1.60 51.63
N VAL A 288 12.67 -0.95 50.65
CA VAL A 288 13.36 0.34 50.85
C VAL A 288 12.46 1.41 50.24
N ASN A 289 12.10 2.41 51.05
CA ASN A 289 11.46 3.65 50.59
C ASN A 289 12.46 4.53 49.85
#